data_AF-A0A1J4YNH9-F1
#
_entry.id   AF-A0A1J4YNH9-F1
#
_cell.length_a   1.000
_cell.length_b   1.000
_cell.length_c   1.000
_cell.angle_alpha   90.00
_cell.angle_beta   90.00
_cell.angle_gamma   90.00
#
_symmetry.space_group_name_H-M   'P 1'
#
loop_
_entity.id
_entity.type
_entity.pdbx_description
1 polymer ?
#
loop_
_entity_poly.entity_id
_entity_poly.type
_entity_poly.pdbx_seq_one_letter_code
_entity_poly.pdbx_strand_id
1 'polypeptide(L)'
;MAYADTLKVFGVLRKKFDEASSEAIATAVETALETNNAAMLDKVATKDDLRKLEIKIEQVKSELIKWMFIFWIGQFASITTVLFLFFKR
;
A
#
# COMPACT_ATOMS: atom_id res chain seq x y z
N MET A 1 -3.48 -1.57 -26.10
CA MET A 1 -4.00 -0.32 -25.51
C MET A 1 -2.82 0.63 -25.47
N ALA A 2 -2.65 1.47 -26.47
CA ALA A 2 -1.55 2.44 -26.48
C ALA A 2 -1.89 3.55 -25.48
N TYR A 3 -1.05 3.74 -24.46
CA TYR A 3 -1.28 4.67 -23.36
C TYR A 3 -0.90 6.12 -23.70
N ALA A 4 -0.13 6.31 -24.77
CA ALA A 4 0.06 7.60 -25.42
C ALA A 4 -0.52 7.55 -26.84
N ASP A 5 -1.16 8.63 -27.24
CA ASP A 5 -1.59 8.87 -28.60
C ASP A 5 -0.33 9.23 -29.43
N THR A 6 0.48 8.21 -29.73
CA THR A 6 1.77 8.32 -30.44
C THR A 6 1.61 9.03 -31.78
N LEU A 7 0.43 8.95 -32.39
CA LEU A 7 0.04 9.70 -33.58
C LEU A 7 -0.03 11.22 -33.36
N LYS A 8 -0.50 11.69 -32.19
CA LYS A 8 -0.45 13.13 -31.84
C LYS A 8 0.97 13.61 -31.57
N VAL A 9 1.77 12.79 -30.89
CA VAL A 9 3.18 13.10 -30.62
C VAL A 9 3.95 13.21 -31.93
N PHE A 10 3.79 12.23 -32.83
CA PHE A 10 4.32 12.23 -34.19
C PHE A 10 3.85 13.44 -35.00
N GLY A 11 2.56 13.77 -34.96
CA GLY A 11 1.99 14.92 -35.68
C GLY A 11 2.56 16.27 -35.25
N VAL A 12 2.92 16.43 -33.97
CA VAL A 12 3.58 17.66 -33.47
C VAL A 12 5.07 17.69 -33.83
N LEU A 13 5.75 16.53 -33.80
CA LEU A 13 7.18 16.41 -34.10
C LEU A 13 7.49 16.54 -35.61
N ARG A 14 6.65 15.98 -36.49
CA ARG A 14 6.80 16.04 -37.96
C ARG A 14 6.73 17.46 -38.52
N LYS A 15 6.17 18.42 -37.77
CA LYS A 15 6.16 19.85 -38.14
C LYS A 15 7.56 20.49 -38.06
N LYS A 16 8.53 19.87 -37.40
CA LYS A 16 9.91 20.39 -37.21
C LYS A 16 11.04 19.38 -37.45
N PHE A 17 10.73 18.08 -37.58
CA PHE A 17 11.73 17.01 -37.75
C PHE A 17 11.40 16.10 -38.94
N ASP A 18 12.43 15.46 -39.51
CA ASP A 18 12.32 14.45 -40.58
C ASP A 18 11.53 13.21 -40.14
N GLU A 19 10.95 12.46 -41.10
CA GLU A 19 10.04 11.33 -40.86
C GLU A 19 10.67 10.28 -39.94
N ALA A 20 11.94 9.94 -40.20
CA ALA A 20 12.70 8.96 -39.42
C ALA A 20 12.96 9.40 -37.96
N SER A 21 13.12 10.71 -37.73
CA SER A 21 13.35 11.27 -36.38
C SER A 21 12.05 11.32 -35.57
N SER A 22 10.92 11.58 -36.25
CA SER A 22 9.62 11.65 -35.61
C SER A 22 9.12 10.27 -35.17
N GLU A 23 9.40 9.23 -35.98
CA GLU A 23 9.11 7.84 -35.64
C GLU A 23 9.95 7.36 -34.44
N ALA A 24 11.26 7.59 -34.48
CA ALA A 24 12.16 7.20 -33.38
C ALA A 24 11.76 7.83 -32.03
N ILE A 25 11.32 9.08 -32.02
CA ILE A 25 10.87 9.77 -30.81
C ILE A 25 9.52 9.21 -30.33
N ALA A 26 8.58 8.92 -31.24
CA ALA A 26 7.30 8.31 -30.88
C ALA A 26 7.49 6.93 -30.23
N THR A 27 8.35 6.08 -30.81
CA THR A 27 8.67 4.76 -30.27
C THR A 27 9.41 4.85 -28.93
N ALA A 28 10.36 5.79 -28.78
CA ALA A 28 11.07 5.99 -27.52
C ALA A 28 10.12 6.45 -26.39
N VAL A 29 9.18 7.35 -26.71
CA VAL A 29 8.15 7.80 -25.76
C VAL A 29 7.21 6.67 -25.38
N GLU A 30 6.75 5.86 -26.34
CA GLU A 30 5.89 4.70 -26.07
C GLU A 30 6.60 3.69 -25.16
N THR A 31 7.85 3.35 -25.48
CA THR A 31 8.66 2.42 -24.69
C THR A 31 8.90 2.94 -23.26
N ALA A 32 9.23 4.22 -23.11
CA ALA A 32 9.44 4.84 -21.81
C ALA A 32 8.15 4.86 -20.98
N LEU A 33 7.01 5.11 -21.62
CA LEU A 33 5.71 5.18 -20.95
C LEU A 33 5.21 3.80 -20.53
N GLU A 34 5.38 2.77 -21.37
CA GLU A 34 5.06 1.38 -21.01
C GLU A 34 5.93 0.90 -19.83
N THR A 35 7.23 1.20 -19.88
CA THR A 35 8.16 0.85 -18.79
C THR A 35 7.80 1.57 -17.49
N ASN A 36 7.44 2.86 -17.57
CA ASN A 36 7.08 3.65 -16.38
C ASN A 36 5.72 3.22 -15.79
N ASN A 37 4.73 2.92 -16.62
CA ASN A 37 3.43 2.44 -16.18
C ASN A 37 3.51 1.05 -15.55
N ALA A 38 4.30 0.13 -16.10
CA ALA A 38 4.53 -1.18 -15.50
C ALA A 38 5.17 -1.06 -14.11
N ALA A 39 6.17 -0.19 -13.96
CA ALA A 39 6.81 0.09 -12.68
C ALA A 39 5.89 0.83 -11.68
N MET A 40 4.95 1.66 -12.15
CA MET A 40 3.94 2.28 -11.30
C MET A 40 2.90 1.27 -10.83
N LEU A 41 2.42 0.39 -11.70
CA LEU A 41 1.47 -0.67 -11.33
C LEU A 41 2.05 -1.62 -10.27
N ASP A 42 3.35 -1.91 -10.35
CA ASP A 42 4.06 -2.70 -9.33
C ASP A 42 4.19 -1.96 -7.98
N LYS A 43 4.28 -0.62 -7.99
CA LYS A 43 4.39 0.21 -6.79
C LYS A 43 3.06 0.63 -6.17
N VAL A 44 1.96 0.57 -6.94
CA VAL A 44 0.63 0.85 -6.40
C VAL A 44 0.21 -0.35 -5.59
N ALA A 45 0.18 -0.19 -4.26
CA ALA A 45 -0.34 -1.18 -3.33
C ALA A 45 -1.68 -1.70 -3.87
N THR A 46 -1.70 -2.97 -4.29
CA THR A 46 -2.87 -3.53 -4.94
C THR A 46 -3.99 -3.60 -3.91
N LYS A 47 -5.26 -3.57 -4.33
CA LYS A 47 -6.41 -3.73 -3.41
C LYS A 47 -6.26 -4.97 -2.52
N ASP A 48 -5.57 -6.00 -3.00
CA ASP A 48 -5.20 -7.19 -2.23
C ASP A 48 -4.21 -6.93 -1.09
N ASP A 49 -3.25 -6.02 -1.25
CA ASP A 49 -2.27 -5.68 -0.21
C ASP A 49 -2.93 -4.89 0.92
N LEU A 50 -3.84 -3.97 0.56
CA LEU A 50 -4.70 -3.28 1.51
C LEU A 50 -5.56 -4.28 2.29
N ARG A 51 -6.20 -5.24 1.60
CA ARG A 51 -7.02 -6.28 2.25
C ARG A 51 -6.21 -7.18 3.17
N LYS A 52 -4.99 -7.57 2.77
CA LYS A 52 -4.07 -8.34 3.62
C LYS A 52 -3.66 -7.53 4.86
N LEU A 53 -3.46 -6.22 4.72
CA LEU A 53 -3.11 -5.35 5.83
C LEU A 53 -4.26 -5.21 6.83
N GLU A 54 -5.50 -5.04 6.34
CA GLU A 54 -6.71 -5.02 7.18
C GLU A 54 -6.86 -6.30 8.00
N ILE A 55 -6.71 -7.47 7.37
CA ILE A 55 -6.78 -8.78 8.06
C ILE A 55 -5.71 -8.87 9.15
N LYS A 56 -4.47 -8.47 8.88
CA LYS A 56 -3.39 -8.47 9.88
C LYS A 56 -3.70 -7.55 11.06
N ILE A 57 -4.27 -6.38 10.78
CA ILE A 57 -4.67 -5.42 11.83
C ILE A 57 -5.77 -6.04 12.71
N GLU A 58 -6.77 -6.69 12.13
CA GLU A 58 -7.83 -7.36 12.87
C GLU A 58 -7.29 -8.51 13.75
N GLN A 59 -6.36 -9.30 13.21
CA GLN A 59 -5.71 -10.38 13.96
C GLN A 59 -4.95 -9.84 15.18
N VAL A 60 -4.11 -8.81 14.99
CA VAL A 60 -3.35 -8.20 16.09
C VAL A 60 -4.29 -7.58 17.12
N LYS A 61 -5.35 -6.88 16.70
CA LYS A 61 -6.37 -6.35 17.62
C LYS A 61 -7.01 -7.46 18.45
N SER A 62 -7.37 -8.58 17.83
CA SER A 62 -7.94 -9.73 18.51
C SER A 62 -6.97 -10.35 19.54
N GLU A 63 -5.70 -10.46 19.18
CA GLU A 63 -4.64 -10.93 20.09
C GLU A 63 -4.44 -10.00 21.28
N LEU A 64 -4.41 -8.68 21.05
CA LEU A 64 -4.30 -7.68 22.11
C LEU A 64 -5.49 -7.76 23.07
N ILE A 65 -6.71 -7.89 22.57
CA ILE A 65 -7.92 -8.04 23.40
C ILE A 65 -7.82 -9.31 24.25
N LYS A 66 -7.41 -10.45 23.67
CA LYS A 66 -7.18 -11.69 24.42
C LYS A 66 -6.14 -11.50 25.54
N TRP A 67 -5.05 -10.78 25.25
CA TRP A 67 -4.00 -10.49 26.23
C TRP A 67 -4.49 -9.58 27.36
N MET A 68 -5.36 -8.60 27.06
CA MET A 68 -5.96 -7.74 28.07
C MET A 68 -6.77 -8.52 29.10
N PHE A 69 -7.49 -9.58 28.72
CA PHE A 69 -8.22 -10.41 29.69
C PHE A 69 -7.31 -11.11 30.69
N ILE A 70 -6.19 -11.68 30.24
CA ILE A 70 -5.20 -12.33 31.11
C ILE A 70 -4.61 -11.31 32.08
N PHE A 71 -4.25 -10.15 31.56
CA PHE A 71 -3.73 -9.05 32.37
C PHE A 71 -4.75 -8.57 33.39
N TRP A 72 -6.01 -8.38 32.99
CA TRP A 72 -7.08 -7.96 33.90
C TRP A 72 -7.32 -8.94 35.03
N ILE A 73 -7.27 -10.26 34.80
CA ILE A 73 -7.35 -11.26 35.89
C ILE A 73 -6.21 -11.04 36.91
N GLY A 74 -4.99 -10.81 36.42
CA GLY A 74 -3.85 -10.49 37.29
C GLY A 74 -4.03 -9.18 38.07
N GLN A 75 -4.58 -8.15 37.45
CA GLN A 75 -4.90 -6.88 38.10
C GLN A 75 -5.98 -7.05 39.17
N PHE A 76 -7.08 -7.76 38.88
CA PHE A 76 -8.13 -8.06 39.85
C PHE A 76 -7.59 -8.87 41.03
N ALA A 77 -6.76 -9.88 40.79
CA ALA A 77 -6.12 -10.66 41.85
C ALA A 77 -5.20 -9.81 42.73
N SER A 78 -4.43 -8.90 42.12
CA SER A 78 -3.53 -8.00 42.85
C SER A 78 -4.32 -7.00 43.70
N ILE A 79 -5.34 -6.36 43.14
CA ILE A 79 -6.19 -5.39 43.85
C ILE A 79 -6.92 -6.07 45.00
N THR A 80 -7.53 -7.24 44.77
CA THR A 80 -8.23 -7.99 45.82
C THR A 80 -7.29 -8.43 46.94
N THR A 81 -6.06 -8.84 46.61
CA THR A 81 -5.03 -9.19 47.60
C THR A 81 -4.65 -7.99 48.46
N VAL A 82 -4.39 -6.84 47.84
CA VAL A 82 -4.05 -5.60 48.57
C VAL A 82 -5.21 -5.16 49.46
N LEU A 83 -6.44 -5.12 48.93
CA LEU A 83 -7.62 -4.74 49.70
C LEU A 83 -7.83 -5.68 50.90
N PHE A 84 -7.72 -7.00 50.70
CA PHE A 84 -7.88 -7.96 51.78
C PHE A 84 -6.79 -7.82 52.85
N LEU A 85 -5.55 -7.53 52.47
CA LEU A 85 -4.46 -7.27 53.41
C LEU A 85 -4.73 -6.03 54.28
N PHE A 86 -5.28 -4.96 53.68
CA PHE A 86 -5.63 -3.73 54.40
C PHE A 86 -6.87 -3.90 55.30
N PHE A 87 -7.91 -4.61 54.85
CA PHE A 87 -9.13 -4.86 55.65
C PHE A 87 -8.97 -5.91 56.74
N LYS A 88 -7.94 -6.78 56.65
CA LYS A 88 -7.64 -7.79 57.67
C LYS A 88 -6.77 -7.24 58.83
N ARG A 89 -6.47 -5.94 58.82
CA ARG A 89 -5.76 -5.24 59.91
C ARG A 89 -6.71 -4.54 60.86
#